data_AF-A0A9D8R3H8-F1
#
_entry.id   AF-A0A9D8R3H8-F1
#
_cell.length_a   1.000
_cell.length_b   1.000
_cell.length_c   1.000
_cell.angle_alpha   90.00
_cell.angle_beta   90.00
_cell.angle_gamma   90.00
#
_symmetry.space_group_name_H-M   'P 1'
#
loop_
_entity.id
_entity.type
_entity.pdbx_description
1 polymer ?
#
loop_
_entity_poly.entity_id
_entity_poly.type
_entity_poly.pdbx_seq_one_letter_code
_entity_poly.pdbx_strand_id
1 'polypeptide(L)'
;MAKQNVNDKEAIRRENIEETVSKTDQFYNEHKKTIWTVAAVIAVVALAVFAYVKLIYQPKCAEAMQQAFPAEQLFESGEYELALNGDGNVLGLSDIIAEYGAKAGKAVFMEAGLSALQLGEFEQALSYLKKYSGKDPILAARAIAAEGDALAGLERYADAASAYLKAAAKSDDVFAAGYLLKAGIMFEELGQKAKALECYKTIKDKYPSSVEGYDIDKYITRAE
;
A
#
# COMPACT_ATOMS: atom_id res chain seq x y z
N MET A 1 61.00 -26.28 20.41
CA MET A 1 60.21 -26.42 19.17
C MET A 1 58.91 -25.61 19.17
N ALA A 2 58.15 -25.52 20.28
CA ALA A 2 56.89 -24.75 20.30
C ALA A 2 57.03 -23.22 20.13
N LYS A 3 58.09 -22.59 20.67
CA LYS A 3 58.31 -21.12 20.54
C LYS A 3 58.74 -20.66 19.14
N GLN A 4 59.37 -21.54 18.35
CA GLN A 4 59.87 -21.21 17.00
C GLN A 4 58.72 -21.19 15.98
N ASN A 5 57.80 -22.16 16.07
CA ASN A 5 56.56 -22.21 15.27
C ASN A 5 55.57 -21.06 15.55
N VAL A 6 55.59 -20.47 16.76
CA VAL A 6 54.77 -19.29 17.08
C VAL A 6 55.39 -18.03 16.47
N ASN A 7 56.71 -17.91 16.50
CA ASN A 7 57.43 -16.77 15.92
C ASN A 7 57.32 -16.74 14.38
N ASP A 8 57.37 -17.90 13.72
CA ASP A 8 57.19 -18.01 12.26
C ASP A 8 55.75 -17.68 11.84
N LYS A 9 54.73 -18.09 12.61
CA LYS A 9 53.33 -17.74 12.34
C LYS A 9 53.05 -16.25 12.54
N GLU A 10 53.66 -15.63 13.55
CA GLU A 10 53.55 -14.18 13.75
C GLU A 10 54.29 -13.38 12.69
N ALA A 11 55.45 -13.86 12.22
CA ALA A 11 56.20 -13.25 11.13
C ALA A 11 55.42 -13.31 9.81
N ILE A 12 54.88 -14.48 9.43
CA ILE A 12 54.05 -14.64 8.24
C ILE A 12 52.78 -13.78 8.32
N ARG A 13 52.17 -13.65 9.51
CA ARG A 13 51.01 -12.77 9.71
C ARG A 13 51.38 -11.29 9.56
N ARG A 14 52.53 -10.86 10.07
CA ARG A 14 53.02 -9.48 9.92
C ARG A 14 53.37 -9.18 8.47
N GLU A 15 54.05 -10.08 7.77
CA GLU A 15 54.40 -9.95 6.36
C GLU A 15 53.14 -9.90 5.48
N ASN A 16 52.14 -10.76 5.73
CA ASN A 16 50.84 -10.70 5.04
C ASN A 16 50.07 -9.40 5.33
N ILE A 17 50.15 -8.87 6.56
CA ILE A 17 49.55 -7.57 6.92
C ILE A 17 50.28 -6.43 6.20
N GLU A 18 51.61 -6.44 6.19
CA GLU A 18 52.44 -5.44 5.51
C GLU A 18 52.25 -5.47 3.99
N GLU A 19 52.16 -6.66 3.37
CA GLU A 19 51.90 -6.80 1.94
C GLU A 19 50.48 -6.33 1.58
N THR A 20 49.48 -6.62 2.41
CA THR A 20 48.09 -6.16 2.20
C THR A 20 47.97 -4.65 2.37
N VAL A 21 48.65 -4.08 3.37
CA VAL A 21 48.73 -2.63 3.57
C VAL A 21 49.44 -1.97 2.39
N SER A 22 50.58 -2.52 1.94
CA SER A 22 51.33 -2.02 0.78
C SER A 22 50.50 -2.05 -0.50
N LYS A 23 49.74 -3.13 -0.76
CA LYS A 23 48.84 -3.21 -1.93
C LYS A 23 47.68 -2.22 -1.83
N THR A 24 47.16 -1.97 -0.64
CA THR A 24 46.09 -0.98 -0.39
C THR A 24 46.61 0.44 -0.58
N ASP A 25 47.82 0.74 -0.09
CA ASP A 25 48.48 2.04 -0.25
C ASP A 25 48.88 2.31 -1.70
N GLN A 26 49.34 1.28 -2.42
CA GLN A 26 49.72 1.40 -3.82
C GLN A 26 48.48 1.63 -4.70
N PHE A 27 47.40 0.88 -4.48
CA PHE A 27 46.11 1.07 -5.15
C PHE A 27 45.49 2.45 -4.85
N TYR A 28 45.51 2.88 -3.58
CA TYR A 28 45.03 4.20 -3.20
C TYR A 28 45.86 5.29 -3.87
N ASN A 29 47.19 5.21 -3.87
CA ASN A 29 48.02 6.25 -4.48
C ASN A 29 47.90 6.31 -6.00
N GLU A 30 47.71 5.16 -6.66
CA GLU A 30 47.50 5.06 -8.11
C GLU A 30 46.14 5.62 -8.53
N HIS A 31 45.09 5.33 -7.76
CA HIS A 31 43.71 5.71 -8.11
C HIS A 31 43.12 6.86 -7.29
N LYS A 32 43.87 7.51 -6.38
CA LYS A 32 43.35 8.57 -5.49
C LYS A 32 42.61 9.67 -6.24
N LYS A 33 43.11 10.10 -7.41
CA LYS A 33 42.43 11.12 -8.23
C LYS A 33 41.06 10.63 -8.66
N THR A 34 40.97 9.42 -9.20
CA THR A 34 39.71 8.80 -9.60
C THR A 34 38.77 8.61 -8.41
N ILE A 35 39.26 8.12 -7.28
CA ILE A 35 38.46 7.93 -6.05
C ILE A 35 37.88 9.26 -5.58
N TRP A 36 38.70 10.31 -5.48
CA TRP A 36 38.24 11.64 -5.08
C TRP A 36 37.29 12.27 -6.09
N THR A 37 37.51 12.06 -7.40
CA THR A 37 36.58 12.51 -8.44
C THR A 37 35.23 11.81 -8.33
N VAL A 38 35.22 10.48 -8.17
CA VAL A 38 33.97 9.71 -8.00
C VAL A 38 33.24 10.14 -6.72
N ALA A 39 33.97 10.29 -5.60
CA ALA A 39 33.41 10.76 -4.34
C ALA A 39 32.82 12.18 -4.48
N ALA A 40 33.50 13.09 -5.17
CA ALA A 40 32.99 14.44 -5.42
C ALA A 40 31.73 14.43 -6.29
N VAL A 41 31.68 13.59 -7.34
CA VAL A 41 30.48 13.43 -8.18
C VAL A 41 29.30 12.90 -7.35
N ILE A 42 29.51 11.87 -6.53
CA ILE A 42 28.47 11.34 -5.63
C ILE A 42 27.98 12.42 -4.68
N ALA A 43 28.89 13.20 -4.09
CA ALA A 43 28.55 14.30 -3.19
C ALA A 43 27.70 15.37 -3.89
N VAL A 44 28.05 15.76 -5.14
CA VAL A 44 27.27 16.72 -5.93
C VAL A 44 25.87 16.18 -6.23
N VAL A 45 25.76 14.91 -6.63
CA VAL A 45 24.45 14.27 -6.87
C VAL A 45 23.62 14.22 -5.58
N ALA A 46 24.23 13.85 -4.46
CA ALA A 46 23.54 13.81 -3.17
C ALA A 46 23.04 15.21 -2.75
N LEU A 47 23.85 16.26 -2.96
CA LEU A 47 23.44 17.64 -2.69
C LEU A 47 22.30 18.10 -3.61
N ALA A 48 22.35 17.76 -4.90
CA ALA A 48 21.28 18.08 -5.84
C ALA A 48 19.96 17.40 -5.45
N VAL A 49 20.00 16.11 -5.09
CA VAL A 49 18.84 15.36 -4.58
C VAL A 49 18.33 15.98 -3.28
N PHE A 50 19.22 16.30 -2.34
CA PHE A 50 18.85 16.94 -1.08
C PHE A 50 18.15 18.29 -1.31
N ALA A 51 18.72 19.14 -2.16
CA ALA A 51 18.15 20.43 -2.51
C ALA A 51 16.76 20.28 -3.16
N TYR A 52 16.61 19.36 -4.12
CA TYR A 52 15.32 19.08 -4.75
C TYR A 52 14.28 18.62 -3.72
N VAL A 53 14.64 17.66 -2.86
CA VAL A 53 13.72 17.13 -1.84
C VAL A 53 13.30 18.22 -0.86
N LYS A 54 14.26 19.00 -0.34
CA LYS A 54 13.99 20.02 0.69
C LYS A 54 13.33 21.29 0.16
N LEU A 55 13.70 21.76 -1.03
CA LEU A 55 13.27 23.06 -1.54
C LEU A 55 12.07 22.98 -2.49
N ILE A 56 11.80 21.80 -3.07
CA ILE A 56 10.73 21.65 -4.07
C ILE A 56 9.73 20.57 -3.63
N TYR A 57 10.20 19.35 -3.36
CA TYR A 57 9.29 18.23 -3.12
C TYR A 57 8.54 18.36 -1.78
N GLN A 58 9.25 18.61 -0.68
CA GLN A 58 8.63 18.73 0.65
C GLN A 58 7.64 19.89 0.75
N PRO A 59 7.95 21.12 0.28
CA PRO A 59 6.99 22.23 0.29
C PRO A 59 5.72 21.91 -0.50
N LYS A 60 5.85 21.29 -1.69
CA LYS A 60 4.68 20.88 -2.48
C LYS A 60 3.83 19.81 -1.80
N CYS A 61 4.43 18.90 -1.05
CA CYS A 61 3.66 17.92 -0.27
C CYS A 61 2.93 18.59 0.89
N ALA A 62 3.56 19.54 1.58
CA ALA A 62 2.94 20.28 2.67
C ALA A 62 1.75 21.13 2.18
N GLU A 63 1.92 21.83 1.06
CA GLU A 63 0.85 22.56 0.38
C GLU A 63 -0.30 21.64 -0.03
N ALA A 64 0.01 20.50 -0.67
CA ALA A 64 -0.99 19.53 -1.09
C ALA A 64 -1.83 19.00 0.08
N MET A 65 -1.18 18.66 1.21
CA MET A 65 -1.86 18.21 2.42
C MET A 65 -2.74 19.31 3.02
N GLN A 66 -2.25 20.56 3.03
CA GLN A 66 -3.02 21.70 3.53
C GLN A 66 -4.27 21.95 2.69
N GLN A 67 -4.18 21.82 1.37
CA GLN A 67 -5.32 21.99 0.46
C GLN A 67 -6.29 20.80 0.50
N ALA A 68 -5.80 19.58 0.77
CA ALA A 68 -6.65 18.40 0.93
C ALA A 68 -7.48 18.42 2.21
N PHE A 69 -6.94 19.00 3.29
CA PHE A 69 -7.52 18.93 4.63
C PHE A 69 -9.02 19.28 4.71
N PRO A 70 -9.54 20.35 4.08
CA PRO A 70 -10.98 20.63 4.14
C PRO A 70 -11.84 19.54 3.49
N ALA A 71 -11.38 18.94 2.38
CA ALA A 71 -12.08 17.87 1.71
C ALA A 71 -12.06 16.56 2.52
N GLU A 72 -10.95 16.29 3.23
CA GLU A 72 -10.87 15.19 4.20
C GLU A 72 -11.89 15.37 5.33
N GLN A 73 -12.03 16.59 5.88
CA GLN A 73 -13.05 16.87 6.91
C GLN A 73 -14.47 16.67 6.39
N LEU A 74 -14.76 17.08 5.16
CA LEU A 74 -16.06 16.86 4.53
C LEU A 74 -16.34 15.36 4.34
N PHE A 75 -15.32 14.58 3.97
CA PHE A 75 -15.43 13.12 3.90
C PHE A 75 -15.75 12.52 5.27
N GLU A 76 -15.03 12.93 6.32
CA GLU A 76 -15.25 12.47 7.69
C GLU A 76 -16.65 12.83 8.22
N SER A 77 -17.23 13.96 7.78
CA SER A 77 -18.61 14.35 8.12
C SER A 77 -19.68 13.69 7.26
N GLY A 78 -19.30 12.87 6.26
CA GLY A 78 -20.22 12.19 5.37
C GLY A 78 -20.78 13.06 4.23
N GLU A 79 -20.20 14.24 4.00
CA GLU A 79 -20.59 15.16 2.92
C GLU A 79 -19.87 14.76 1.63
N TYR A 80 -20.13 13.55 1.14
CA TYR A 80 -19.35 12.90 0.08
C TYR A 80 -19.31 13.67 -1.24
N GLU A 81 -20.42 14.34 -1.60
CA GLU A 81 -20.50 15.18 -2.81
C GLU A 81 -19.50 16.35 -2.74
N LEU A 82 -19.55 17.12 -1.65
CA LEU A 82 -18.66 18.25 -1.42
C LEU A 82 -17.21 17.79 -1.23
N ALA A 83 -17.00 16.68 -0.54
CA ALA A 83 -15.67 16.09 -0.36
C ALA A 83 -15.05 15.71 -1.71
N LEU A 84 -15.81 15.09 -2.61
CA LEU A 84 -15.29 14.61 -3.89
C LEU A 84 -15.12 15.74 -4.91
N ASN A 85 -16.13 16.59 -5.05
CA ASN A 85 -16.26 17.55 -6.14
C ASN A 85 -15.92 19.00 -5.74
N GLY A 86 -15.84 19.28 -4.43
CA GLY A 86 -15.65 20.64 -3.94
C GLY A 86 -16.86 21.55 -4.18
N ASP A 87 -16.68 22.84 -3.91
CA ASP A 87 -17.70 23.87 -4.13
C ASP A 87 -17.17 25.11 -4.87
N GLY A 88 -15.94 25.02 -5.38
CA GLY A 88 -15.22 26.12 -6.04
C GLY A 88 -14.48 27.07 -5.08
N ASN A 89 -14.81 27.06 -3.79
CA ASN A 89 -14.00 27.72 -2.75
C ASN A 89 -13.05 26.72 -2.08
N VAL A 90 -13.52 25.48 -1.93
CA VAL A 90 -12.77 24.32 -1.44
C VAL A 90 -12.55 23.38 -2.63
N LEU A 91 -11.30 22.97 -2.81
CA LEU A 91 -10.96 21.93 -3.78
C LEU A 91 -11.52 20.58 -3.34
N GLY A 92 -12.14 19.85 -4.27
CA GLY A 92 -12.56 18.48 -4.03
C GLY A 92 -11.38 17.51 -4.07
N LEU A 93 -11.56 16.31 -3.49
CA LEU A 93 -10.57 15.24 -3.54
C LEU A 93 -10.20 14.87 -4.99
N SER A 94 -11.13 14.98 -5.94
CA SER A 94 -10.88 14.77 -7.36
C SER A 94 -9.84 15.75 -7.93
N ASP A 95 -9.98 17.05 -7.65
CA ASP A 95 -9.05 18.10 -8.05
C ASP A 95 -7.69 17.93 -7.36
N ILE A 96 -7.70 17.65 -6.05
CA ILE A 96 -6.48 17.38 -5.27
C ILE A 96 -5.68 16.22 -5.87
N ILE A 97 -6.36 15.13 -6.25
CA ILE A 97 -5.73 13.98 -6.90
C ILE A 97 -5.18 14.36 -8.28
N ALA A 98 -5.92 15.14 -9.06
CA ALA A 98 -5.51 15.56 -10.39
C ALA A 98 -4.25 16.46 -10.34
N GLU A 99 -4.19 17.39 -9.40
CA GLU A 99 -3.11 18.37 -9.28
C GLU A 99 -1.88 17.81 -8.54
N TYR A 100 -2.09 17.19 -7.39
CA TYR A 100 -1.00 16.78 -6.50
C TYR A 100 -0.70 15.28 -6.57
N GLY A 101 -1.71 14.47 -6.85
CA GLY A 101 -1.67 13.02 -6.73
C GLY A 101 -1.24 12.60 -5.31
N ALA A 102 -0.38 11.59 -5.21
CA ALA A 102 0.07 11.06 -3.92
C ALA A 102 0.89 12.03 -3.04
N LYS A 103 1.20 13.24 -3.51
CA LYS A 103 1.85 14.27 -2.69
C LYS A 103 0.92 14.81 -1.61
N ALA A 104 -0.39 14.81 -1.85
CA ALA A 104 -1.41 15.13 -0.85
C ALA A 104 -1.55 14.05 0.23
N GLY A 105 -0.87 12.91 0.05
CA GLY A 105 -1.09 11.71 0.85
C GLY A 105 -1.69 10.61 -0.01
N LYS A 106 -1.64 9.38 0.49
CA LYS A 106 -2.25 8.24 -0.20
C LYS A 106 -3.72 8.06 0.16
N ALA A 107 -4.15 8.62 1.29
CA ALA A 107 -5.50 8.50 1.83
C ALA A 107 -6.54 9.13 0.89
N VAL A 108 -6.22 10.27 0.27
CA VAL A 108 -7.09 10.97 -0.69
C VAL A 108 -7.66 10.06 -1.78
N PHE A 109 -6.91 9.07 -2.27
CA PHE A 109 -7.42 8.12 -3.27
C PHE A 109 -8.48 7.17 -2.70
N MET A 110 -8.29 6.74 -1.46
CA MET A 110 -9.26 5.89 -0.78
C MET A 110 -10.50 6.69 -0.41
N GLU A 111 -10.34 7.90 0.12
CA GLU A 111 -11.44 8.80 0.46
C GLU A 111 -12.25 9.19 -0.79
N ALA A 112 -11.60 9.58 -1.89
CA ALA A 112 -12.28 9.89 -3.15
C ALA A 112 -13.03 8.66 -3.69
N GLY A 113 -12.40 7.49 -3.63
CA GLY A 113 -13.00 6.23 -4.03
C GLY A 113 -14.23 5.86 -3.20
N LEU A 114 -14.17 6.06 -1.88
CA LEU A 114 -15.28 5.82 -0.97
C LEU A 114 -16.39 6.86 -1.14
N SER A 115 -16.06 8.14 -1.33
CA SER A 115 -17.05 9.18 -1.65
C SER A 115 -17.80 8.84 -2.94
N ALA A 116 -17.08 8.52 -4.01
CA ALA A 116 -17.68 8.11 -5.28
C ALA A 116 -18.58 6.88 -5.13
N LEU A 117 -18.20 5.90 -4.30
CA LEU A 117 -19.08 4.76 -3.97
C LEU A 117 -20.39 5.20 -3.32
N GLN A 118 -20.34 6.10 -2.34
CA GLN A 118 -21.53 6.58 -1.64
C GLN A 118 -22.47 7.36 -2.57
N LEU A 119 -21.93 7.99 -3.60
CA LEU A 119 -22.67 8.70 -4.63
C LEU A 119 -23.20 7.77 -5.74
N GLY A 120 -22.84 6.48 -5.73
CA GLY A 120 -23.20 5.53 -6.78
C GLY A 120 -22.36 5.65 -8.06
N GLU A 121 -21.26 6.41 -8.01
CA GLU A 121 -20.33 6.62 -9.14
C GLU A 121 -19.30 5.49 -9.24
N PHE A 122 -19.78 4.27 -9.50
CA PHE A 122 -18.97 3.05 -9.35
C PHE A 122 -17.71 3.00 -10.24
N GLU A 123 -17.76 3.46 -11.49
CA GLU A 123 -16.57 3.50 -12.35
C GLU A 123 -15.53 4.51 -11.85
N GLN A 124 -15.97 5.65 -11.34
CA GLN A 124 -15.08 6.66 -10.78
C GLN A 124 -14.43 6.16 -9.48
N ALA A 125 -15.23 5.49 -8.64
CA ALA A 125 -14.73 4.83 -7.44
C ALA A 125 -13.61 3.83 -7.76
N LEU A 126 -13.80 2.96 -8.76
CA LEU A 126 -12.78 2.00 -9.18
C LEU A 126 -11.49 2.69 -9.64
N SER A 127 -11.61 3.81 -10.36
CA SER A 127 -10.45 4.58 -10.82
C SER A 127 -9.59 5.10 -9.68
N TYR A 128 -10.20 5.58 -8.59
CA TYR A 128 -9.45 6.07 -7.43
C TYR A 128 -8.94 4.94 -6.54
N LEU A 129 -9.79 3.96 -6.20
CA LEU A 129 -9.43 2.86 -5.30
C LEU A 129 -8.24 2.05 -5.83
N LYS A 130 -8.17 1.80 -7.15
CA LYS A 130 -7.03 1.11 -7.78
C LYS A 130 -5.71 1.88 -7.70
N LYS A 131 -5.75 3.20 -7.50
CA LYS A 131 -4.56 4.05 -7.32
C LYS A 131 -4.11 4.10 -5.86
N TYR A 132 -4.95 3.65 -4.92
CA TYR A 132 -4.56 3.56 -3.52
C TYR A 132 -3.38 2.59 -3.34
N SER A 133 -2.33 3.07 -2.68
CA SER A 133 -1.09 2.31 -2.46
C SER A 133 -0.62 2.38 -1.01
N GLY A 134 -1.58 2.48 -0.08
CA GLY A 134 -1.31 2.43 1.35
C GLY A 134 -0.62 1.13 1.77
N LYS A 135 0.18 1.21 2.83
CA LYS A 135 0.95 0.07 3.35
C LYS A 135 0.26 -0.67 4.49
N ASP A 136 -0.73 -0.05 5.13
CA ASP A 136 -1.49 -0.69 6.19
C ASP A 136 -2.32 -1.84 5.60
N PRO A 137 -2.17 -3.08 6.11
CA PRO A 137 -2.80 -4.24 5.52
C PRO A 137 -4.34 -4.20 5.63
N ILE A 138 -4.87 -3.64 6.71
CA ILE A 138 -6.32 -3.53 6.96
C ILE A 138 -6.92 -2.52 5.99
N LEU A 139 -6.33 -1.32 5.87
CA LEU A 139 -6.80 -0.32 4.92
C LEU A 139 -6.63 -0.77 3.46
N ALA A 140 -5.55 -1.50 3.14
CA ALA A 140 -5.38 -2.08 1.82
C ALA A 140 -6.44 -3.17 1.52
N ALA A 141 -6.79 -4.01 2.49
CA ALA A 141 -7.88 -4.97 2.35
C ALA A 141 -9.22 -4.25 2.14
N ARG A 142 -9.48 -3.19 2.92
CA ARG A 142 -10.69 -2.37 2.81
C ARG A 142 -10.81 -1.69 1.45
N ALA A 143 -9.71 -1.15 0.90
CA ALA A 143 -9.73 -0.56 -0.44
C ALA A 143 -10.07 -1.61 -1.52
N ILE A 144 -9.52 -2.82 -1.41
CA ILE A 144 -9.85 -3.93 -2.33
C ILE A 144 -11.32 -4.37 -2.16
N ALA A 145 -11.84 -4.41 -0.94
CA ALA A 145 -13.25 -4.71 -0.71
C ALA A 145 -14.17 -3.64 -1.29
N ALA A 146 -13.80 -2.36 -1.17
CA ALA A 146 -14.50 -1.25 -1.79
C ALA A 146 -14.46 -1.31 -3.33
N GLU A 147 -13.37 -1.80 -3.94
CA GLU A 147 -13.37 -2.13 -5.38
C GLU A 147 -14.42 -3.20 -5.68
N GLY A 148 -14.55 -4.21 -4.81
CA GLY A 148 -15.61 -5.23 -4.89
C GLY A 148 -17.01 -4.63 -4.80
N ASP A 149 -17.23 -3.65 -3.91
CA ASP A 149 -18.51 -2.94 -3.78
C ASP A 149 -18.85 -2.18 -5.06
N ALA A 150 -17.87 -1.50 -5.67
CA ALA A 150 -18.07 -0.79 -6.93
C ALA A 150 -18.37 -1.76 -8.08
N LEU A 151 -17.64 -2.88 -8.16
CA LEU A 151 -17.86 -3.92 -9.17
C LEU A 151 -19.24 -4.55 -9.02
N ALA A 152 -19.71 -4.78 -7.79
CA ALA A 152 -21.05 -5.28 -7.53
C ALA A 152 -22.13 -4.28 -7.96
N GLY A 153 -21.92 -2.98 -7.71
CA GLY A 153 -22.80 -1.91 -8.18
C GLY A 153 -22.87 -1.79 -9.71
N LEU A 154 -21.81 -2.22 -10.42
CA LEU A 154 -21.76 -2.35 -11.88
C LEU A 154 -22.28 -3.71 -12.38
N GLU A 155 -22.83 -4.54 -11.50
CA GLU A 155 -23.30 -5.90 -11.78
C GLU A 155 -22.19 -6.84 -12.31
N ARG A 156 -20.92 -6.50 -12.08
CA ARG A 156 -19.75 -7.30 -12.43
C ARG A 156 -19.44 -8.31 -11.33
N TYR A 157 -20.41 -9.18 -11.03
CA TYR A 157 -20.40 -10.04 -9.84
C TYR A 157 -19.19 -10.99 -9.76
N ALA A 158 -18.68 -11.48 -10.90
CA ALA A 158 -17.51 -12.35 -10.90
C ALA A 158 -16.23 -11.62 -10.47
N ASP A 159 -16.07 -10.38 -10.92
CA ASP A 159 -14.95 -9.53 -10.52
C ASP A 159 -15.10 -9.09 -9.06
N ALA A 160 -16.34 -8.76 -8.64
CA ALA A 160 -16.66 -8.39 -7.26
C ALA A 160 -16.33 -9.53 -6.28
N ALA A 161 -16.77 -10.76 -6.57
CA ALA A 161 -16.45 -11.94 -5.77
C ALA A 161 -14.93 -12.13 -5.63
N SER A 162 -14.19 -11.97 -6.73
CA SER A 162 -12.74 -12.07 -6.75
C SER A 162 -12.06 -10.98 -5.91
N ALA A 163 -12.56 -9.75 -5.96
CA ALA A 163 -12.09 -8.65 -5.14
C ALA A 163 -12.31 -8.91 -3.64
N TYR A 164 -13.51 -9.35 -3.25
CA TYR A 164 -13.80 -9.67 -1.85
C TYR A 164 -12.96 -10.83 -1.30
N LEU A 165 -12.76 -11.90 -2.07
CA LEU A 165 -11.85 -12.99 -1.69
C LEU A 165 -10.42 -12.48 -1.52
N LYS A 166 -9.96 -11.61 -2.41
CA LYS A 166 -8.63 -10.98 -2.32
C LYS A 166 -8.52 -10.09 -1.07
N ALA A 167 -9.58 -9.36 -0.70
CA ALA A 167 -9.62 -8.57 0.52
C ALA A 167 -9.54 -9.45 1.77
N ALA A 168 -10.34 -10.52 1.84
CA ALA A 168 -10.30 -11.48 2.94
C ALA A 168 -8.92 -12.16 3.10
N ALA A 169 -8.22 -12.42 1.99
CA ALA A 169 -6.87 -12.97 2.00
C ALA A 169 -5.77 -11.93 2.30
N LYS A 170 -6.06 -10.63 2.16
CA LYS A 170 -5.07 -9.56 2.31
C LYS A 170 -4.72 -9.32 3.78
N SER A 171 -5.69 -9.47 4.68
CA SER A 171 -5.55 -9.26 6.11
C SER A 171 -6.55 -10.15 6.84
N ASP A 172 -6.05 -11.01 7.74
CA ASP A 172 -6.88 -11.83 8.61
C ASP A 172 -7.28 -11.02 9.85
N ASP A 173 -8.23 -10.10 9.65
CA ASP A 173 -8.71 -9.18 10.66
C ASP A 173 -10.24 -9.29 10.86
N VAL A 174 -10.78 -8.43 11.73
CA VAL A 174 -12.19 -8.43 12.10
C VAL A 174 -13.17 -8.24 10.93
N PHE A 175 -12.70 -7.76 9.77
CA PHE A 175 -13.52 -7.55 8.58
C PHE A 175 -13.48 -8.72 7.59
N ALA A 176 -12.55 -9.68 7.75
CA ALA A 176 -12.36 -10.78 6.82
C ALA A 176 -13.64 -11.62 6.62
N ALA A 177 -14.40 -11.88 7.69
CA ALA A 177 -15.67 -12.59 7.63
C ALA A 177 -16.72 -11.84 6.78
N GLY A 178 -16.81 -10.52 6.93
CA GLY A 178 -17.69 -9.66 6.12
C GLY A 178 -17.34 -9.68 4.63
N TYR A 179 -16.05 -9.73 4.30
CA TYR A 179 -15.60 -9.85 2.92
C TYR A 179 -15.95 -11.22 2.33
N LEU A 180 -15.73 -12.31 3.08
CA LEU A 180 -16.16 -13.66 2.65
C LEU A 180 -17.67 -13.75 2.45
N LEU A 181 -18.46 -13.09 3.30
CA LEU A 181 -19.92 -13.09 3.19
C LEU A 181 -20.34 -12.41 1.88
N LYS A 182 -19.78 -11.23 1.60
CA LYS A 182 -19.98 -10.51 0.34
C LYS A 182 -19.57 -11.35 -0.87
N ALA A 183 -18.44 -12.05 -0.82
CA ALA A 183 -18.01 -12.96 -1.89
C ALA A 183 -19.03 -14.08 -2.13
N GLY A 184 -19.53 -14.71 -1.05
CA GLY A 184 -20.54 -15.76 -1.14
C GLY A 184 -21.84 -15.28 -1.78
N ILE A 185 -22.31 -14.07 -1.42
CA ILE A 185 -23.51 -13.46 -2.02
C ILE A 185 -23.29 -13.24 -3.52
N MET A 186 -22.14 -12.72 -3.93
CA MET A 186 -21.83 -12.56 -5.37
C MET A 186 -21.79 -13.91 -6.11
N PHE A 187 -21.33 -14.99 -5.47
CA PHE A 187 -21.40 -16.32 -6.07
C PHE A 187 -22.83 -16.85 -6.19
N GLU A 188 -23.72 -16.53 -5.26
CA GLU A 188 -25.15 -16.86 -5.39
C GLU A 188 -25.81 -16.13 -6.56
N GLU A 189 -25.53 -14.83 -6.75
CA GLU A 189 -26.02 -14.06 -7.92
C GLU A 189 -25.56 -14.67 -9.26
N LEU A 190 -24.37 -15.30 -9.26
CA LEU A 190 -23.84 -16.02 -10.43
C LEU A 190 -24.36 -17.46 -10.56
N GLY A 191 -25.23 -17.93 -9.66
CA GLY A 191 -25.68 -19.32 -9.59
C GLY A 191 -24.61 -20.33 -9.15
N GLN A 192 -23.45 -19.86 -8.67
CA GLN A 192 -22.31 -20.69 -8.26
C GLN A 192 -22.42 -21.14 -6.80
N LYS A 193 -23.51 -21.86 -6.47
CA LYS A 193 -23.84 -22.32 -5.11
C LYS A 193 -22.68 -22.98 -4.37
N ALA A 194 -21.92 -23.84 -5.03
CA ALA A 194 -20.80 -24.55 -4.41
C ALA A 194 -19.71 -23.60 -3.87
N LYS A 195 -19.40 -22.53 -4.60
CA LYS A 195 -18.42 -21.52 -4.15
C LYS A 195 -18.98 -20.64 -3.04
N ALA A 196 -20.27 -20.29 -3.11
CA ALA A 196 -20.93 -19.58 -2.03
C ALA A 196 -20.86 -20.38 -0.73
N LEU A 197 -21.18 -21.68 -0.79
CA LEU A 197 -21.11 -22.59 0.34
C LEU A 197 -19.70 -22.72 0.92
N GLU A 198 -18.65 -22.69 0.09
CA GLU A 198 -17.26 -22.66 0.54
C GLU A 198 -16.94 -21.40 1.36
N CYS A 199 -17.36 -20.22 0.89
CA CYS A 199 -17.22 -18.97 1.64
C CYS A 199 -17.95 -19.04 2.99
N TYR A 200 -19.19 -19.52 3.01
CA TYR A 200 -20.01 -19.59 4.22
C TYR A 200 -19.47 -20.60 5.24
N LYS A 201 -19.02 -21.77 4.79
CA LYS A 201 -18.36 -22.75 5.67
C LYS A 201 -17.06 -22.18 6.23
N THR A 202 -16.28 -21.46 5.42
CA THR A 202 -15.07 -20.78 5.90
C THR A 202 -15.39 -19.80 7.02
N ILE A 203 -16.47 -19.02 6.91
CA ILE A 203 -16.92 -18.12 7.97
C ILE A 203 -17.28 -18.89 9.23
N LYS A 204 -18.07 -19.97 9.11
CA LYS A 204 -18.48 -20.82 10.23
C LYS A 204 -17.28 -21.40 10.98
N ASP A 205 -16.28 -21.87 10.24
CA ASP A 205 -15.14 -22.58 10.83
C ASP A 205 -14.09 -21.63 11.41
N LYS A 206 -13.81 -20.52 10.72
CA LYS A 206 -12.72 -19.59 11.12
C LYS A 206 -13.19 -18.39 11.94
N TYR A 207 -14.40 -17.91 11.71
CA TYR A 207 -14.92 -16.69 12.31
C TYR A 207 -16.25 -16.89 13.07
N PRO A 208 -16.41 -17.96 13.88
CA PRO A 208 -17.69 -18.27 14.52
C PRO A 208 -18.19 -17.19 15.49
N SER A 209 -17.30 -16.33 16.00
CA SER A 209 -17.63 -15.25 16.93
C SER A 209 -17.81 -13.88 16.25
N SER A 210 -17.66 -13.78 14.92
CA SER A 210 -17.92 -12.54 14.20
C SER A 210 -19.43 -12.31 14.06
N VAL A 211 -19.82 -11.08 13.71
CA VAL A 211 -21.23 -10.74 13.45
C VAL A 211 -21.82 -11.66 12.37
N GLU A 212 -21.06 -11.91 11.31
CA GLU A 212 -21.44 -12.80 10.21
C GLU A 212 -21.49 -14.28 10.66
N GLY A 213 -20.56 -14.71 11.51
CA GLY A 213 -20.49 -16.07 12.04
C GLY A 213 -21.75 -16.49 12.81
N TYR A 214 -22.35 -15.58 13.57
CA TYR A 214 -23.57 -15.87 14.33
C TYR A 214 -24.76 -16.30 13.47
N ASP A 215 -24.90 -15.72 12.28
CA ASP A 215 -26.05 -15.92 11.38
C ASP A 215 -25.71 -16.78 10.15
N ILE A 216 -24.48 -17.29 10.04
CA ILE A 216 -23.98 -17.90 8.80
C ILE A 216 -24.73 -19.19 8.41
N ASP A 217 -25.27 -19.93 9.38
CA ASP A 217 -26.03 -21.16 9.12
C ASP A 217 -27.28 -20.92 8.26
N LYS A 218 -27.85 -19.72 8.31
CA LYS A 218 -28.96 -19.31 7.44
C LYS A 218 -28.51 -19.28 5.97
N TYR A 219 -27.31 -18.78 5.70
CA TYR A 219 -26.74 -18.69 4.36
C TYR A 219 -26.31 -20.06 3.85
N ILE A 220 -25.71 -20.90 4.71
CA ILE A 220 -25.35 -22.29 4.38
C ILE A 220 -26.60 -23.07 3.94
N THR A 221 -27.67 -23.03 4.74
CA THR A 221 -28.91 -23.76 4.44
C THR A 221 -29.56 -23.29 3.13
N ARG A 222 -29.46 -21.99 2.80
CA ARG A 222 -29.99 -21.43 1.55
C ARG A 222 -29.18 -21.87 0.32
N ALA A 223 -27.86 -21.98 0.47
CA ALA A 223 -26.94 -22.30 -0.61
C ALA A 223 -26.87 -23.80 -0.95
N GLU A 224 -27.36 -24.68 -0.05
CA GLU A 224 -27.60 -26.10 -0.30
C GLU A 224 -28.74 -26.35 -1.32
#